data_AF-A0A9D8MQQ1-F1
#
_entry.id   AF-A0A9D8MQQ1-F1
#
_cell.length_a   1.000
_cell.length_b   1.000
_cell.length_c   1.000
_cell.angle_alpha   90.00
_cell.angle_beta   90.00
_cell.angle_gamma   90.00
#
_symmetry.space_group_name_H-M   'P 1'
#
loop_
_entity.id
_entity.type
_entity.pdbx_description
1 polymer ?
#
loop_
_entity_poly.entity_id
_entity_poly.type
_entity_poly.pdbx_seq_one_letter_code
_entity_poly.pdbx_strand_id
1 'polypeptide(L)'
;MKKHIITLLVVLMAATIGAQAQSRLEPMTQTEQELWGKEYFGTWFSKKARQQMLKFPTLLEDFPSALYIYCGKGESGRLQVKRCVVNEEAEENEAMLKLDSIELETDKATALKFSDLIEHAVKTCTFNDERLGFDGTTYFFGNSIRVATIWSPESGSNCKRLTDVLEKAMTAVKNQSEEELKALLPEVESLTKVFKKLYPKD
;
A
#
# COMPACT_ATOMS: atom_id res chain seq x y z
N MET A 1 -27.78 -35.43 10.55
CA MET A 1 -27.59 -33.99 10.80
C MET A 1 -26.39 -33.65 11.69
N LYS A 2 -26.26 -34.17 12.91
CA LYS A 2 -25.13 -33.82 13.81
C LYS A 2 -23.71 -34.09 13.23
N LYS A 3 -23.52 -35.18 12.48
CA LYS A 3 -22.22 -35.50 11.85
C LYS A 3 -21.82 -34.49 10.76
N HIS A 4 -22.77 -34.03 9.93
CA HIS A 4 -22.50 -33.03 8.90
C HIS A 4 -22.18 -31.64 9.46
N ILE A 5 -22.81 -31.27 10.60
CA ILE A 5 -22.50 -30.01 11.30
C ILE A 5 -21.08 -30.06 11.88
N ILE A 6 -20.67 -31.20 12.46
CA ILE A 6 -19.31 -31.37 13.00
C ILE A 6 -18.28 -31.39 11.87
N THR A 7 -18.55 -32.06 10.75
CA THR A 7 -17.67 -32.03 9.57
C THR A 7 -17.54 -30.61 9.00
N LEU A 8 -18.65 -29.86 8.92
CA LEU A 8 -18.62 -28.46 8.49
C LEU A 8 -17.80 -27.59 9.44
N LEU A 9 -17.92 -27.78 10.76
CA LEU A 9 -17.13 -27.09 11.78
C LEU A 9 -15.63 -27.44 11.72
N VAL A 10 -15.29 -28.70 11.45
CA VAL A 10 -13.88 -29.13 11.28
C VAL A 10 -13.31 -28.59 9.96
N VAL A 11 -14.10 -28.52 8.89
CA VAL A 11 -13.70 -27.89 7.62
C VAL A 11 -13.56 -26.37 7.77
N LEU A 12 -14.45 -25.70 8.50
CA LEU A 12 -14.35 -24.28 8.85
C LEU A 12 -13.12 -24.02 9.73
N MET A 13 -12.86 -24.86 10.73
CA MET A 13 -11.66 -24.75 11.56
C MET A 13 -10.38 -25.04 10.76
N ALA A 14 -10.38 -26.03 9.87
CA ALA A 14 -9.24 -26.30 8.98
C ALA A 14 -9.01 -25.16 7.97
N ALA A 15 -10.09 -24.54 7.47
CA ALA A 15 -10.02 -23.33 6.65
C ALA A 15 -9.53 -22.11 7.47
N THR A 16 -9.78 -22.06 8.78
CA THR A 16 -9.21 -21.02 9.66
C THR A 16 -7.73 -21.25 10.01
N ILE A 17 -7.21 -22.48 9.84
CA ILE A 17 -5.80 -22.82 10.17
C ILE A 17 -4.84 -22.45 9.03
N GLY A 18 -5.33 -22.13 7.82
CA GLY A 18 -4.50 -21.80 6.65
C GLY A 18 -4.42 -20.33 6.24
N ALA A 19 -5.16 -19.42 6.90
CA ALA A 19 -5.20 -18.01 6.52
C ALA A 19 -4.46 -17.16 7.57
N GLN A 20 -3.14 -17.07 7.42
CA GLN A 20 -2.32 -16.21 8.27
C GLN A 20 -1.96 -14.95 7.50
N ALA A 21 -2.27 -13.78 8.04
CA ALA A 21 -1.90 -12.49 7.48
C ALA A 21 -0.38 -12.39 7.21
N GLN A 22 0.01 -11.61 6.21
CA GLN A 22 1.40 -11.52 5.76
C GLN A 22 2.19 -10.58 6.69
N SER A 23 3.33 -11.03 7.22
CA SER A 23 4.12 -10.27 8.21
C SER A 23 5.30 -9.50 7.62
N ARG A 24 5.64 -9.76 6.35
CA ARG A 24 6.78 -9.20 5.63
C ARG A 24 6.40 -8.88 4.19
N LEU A 25 7.00 -7.85 3.60
CA LEU A 25 6.87 -7.60 2.17
C LEU A 25 7.52 -8.72 1.35
N GLU A 26 6.89 -9.09 0.25
CA GLU A 26 7.43 -10.02 -0.73
C GLU A 26 7.88 -9.27 -1.98
N PRO A 27 9.01 -9.66 -2.62
CA PRO A 27 9.38 -9.09 -3.90
C PRO A 27 8.33 -9.49 -4.95
N MET A 28 7.88 -8.51 -5.73
CA MET A 28 6.91 -8.77 -6.79
C MET A 28 7.56 -9.61 -7.90
N THR A 29 6.94 -10.73 -8.21
CA THR A 29 7.37 -11.66 -9.25
C THR A 29 7.01 -11.14 -10.65
N GLN A 30 7.66 -11.69 -11.68
CA GLN A 30 7.33 -11.38 -13.07
C GLN A 30 5.89 -11.80 -13.40
N THR A 31 5.43 -12.95 -12.90
CA THR A 31 4.07 -13.44 -13.11
C THR A 31 3.03 -12.50 -12.49
N GLU A 32 3.27 -11.99 -11.29
CA GLU A 32 2.42 -10.97 -10.69
C GLU A 32 2.45 -9.67 -11.51
N GLN A 33 3.59 -9.29 -12.06
CA GLN A 33 3.69 -8.12 -12.94
C GLN A 33 2.87 -8.25 -14.22
N GLU A 34 2.79 -9.45 -14.77
CA GLU A 34 1.96 -9.76 -15.92
C GLU A 34 0.47 -9.81 -15.53
N LEU A 35 0.13 -10.40 -14.38
CA LEU A 35 -1.23 -10.52 -13.86
C LEU A 35 -1.85 -9.15 -13.50
N TRP A 36 -1.09 -8.32 -12.79
CA TRP A 36 -1.44 -6.93 -12.49
C TRP A 36 -1.13 -5.99 -13.67
N GLY A 37 -0.73 -6.55 -14.81
CA GLY A 37 -0.25 -5.86 -16.00
C GLY A 37 -1.26 -4.96 -16.68
N LYS A 38 -0.72 -4.20 -17.65
CA LYS A 38 -1.23 -3.13 -18.55
C LYS A 38 -2.37 -2.23 -18.05
N GLU A 39 -3.47 -2.76 -17.54
CA GLU A 39 -4.66 -2.02 -17.10
C GLU A 39 -4.46 -1.39 -15.71
N TYR A 40 -3.93 -2.14 -14.75
CA TYR A 40 -3.71 -1.64 -13.38
C TYR A 40 -2.38 -0.89 -13.27
N PHE A 41 -1.24 -1.55 -13.50
CA PHE A 41 0.05 -0.85 -13.45
C PHE A 41 0.18 0.25 -14.51
N GLY A 42 -0.39 0.09 -15.71
CA GLY A 42 -0.32 1.16 -16.72
C GLY A 42 -1.06 2.44 -16.32
N THR A 43 -2.13 2.31 -15.52
CA THR A 43 -2.94 3.44 -15.04
C THR A 43 -2.42 4.04 -13.73
N TRP A 44 -1.97 3.18 -12.81
CA TRP A 44 -1.69 3.55 -11.43
C TRP A 44 -0.21 3.70 -11.12
N PHE A 45 0.70 3.15 -11.92
CA PHE A 45 2.12 3.20 -11.62
C PHE A 45 2.79 4.39 -12.30
N SER A 46 3.45 5.25 -11.52
CA SER A 46 4.15 6.41 -12.04
C SER A 46 5.66 6.17 -12.11
N LYS A 47 6.24 6.15 -13.31
CA LYS A 47 7.70 6.10 -13.50
C LYS A 47 8.41 7.38 -13.03
N LYS A 48 7.67 8.47 -12.83
CA LYS A 48 8.19 9.77 -12.38
C LYS A 48 8.23 9.89 -10.86
N ALA A 49 7.43 9.09 -10.15
CA ALA A 49 7.45 9.07 -8.69
C ALA A 49 8.80 8.51 -8.22
N ARG A 50 9.37 9.13 -7.17
CA ARG A 50 10.59 8.62 -6.56
C ARG A 50 10.30 7.30 -5.84
N GLN A 51 9.19 7.29 -5.10
CA GLN A 51 8.60 6.12 -4.46
C GLN A 51 7.08 6.26 -4.48
N GLN A 52 6.37 5.14 -4.41
CA GLN A 52 4.92 5.12 -4.38
C GLN A 52 4.38 3.93 -3.58
N MET A 53 3.14 4.08 -3.11
CA MET A 53 2.31 3.01 -2.60
C MET A 53 1.04 2.94 -3.44
N LEU A 54 0.65 1.76 -3.89
CA LEU A 54 -0.64 1.50 -4.52
C LEU A 54 -1.46 0.60 -3.58
N LYS A 55 -2.73 0.93 -3.39
CA LYS A 55 -3.69 0.19 -2.56
C LYS A 55 -4.82 -0.31 -3.46
N PHE A 56 -4.98 -1.62 -3.55
CA PHE A 56 -6.03 -2.27 -4.32
C PHE A 56 -6.89 -3.15 -3.41
N PRO A 57 -8.05 -2.65 -2.96
CA PRO A 57 -9.04 -3.46 -2.26
C PRO A 57 -9.73 -4.42 -3.23
N THR A 58 -10.01 -5.63 -2.79
CA THR A 58 -10.83 -6.63 -3.49
C THR A 58 -12.29 -6.62 -3.02
N LEU A 59 -12.55 -6.02 -1.85
CA LEU A 59 -13.90 -5.79 -1.35
C LEU A 59 -14.44 -4.47 -1.90
N LEU A 60 -15.71 -4.49 -2.34
CA LEU A 60 -16.39 -3.37 -3.03
C LEU A 60 -16.61 -2.12 -2.17
N GLU A 61 -16.26 -2.16 -0.88
CA GLU A 61 -16.47 -1.07 0.07
C GLU A 61 -15.38 0.01 0.02
N ASP A 62 -14.24 -0.26 -0.62
CA ASP A 62 -13.14 0.69 -0.80
C ASP A 62 -12.72 0.74 -2.27
N PHE A 63 -12.13 1.86 -2.68
CA PHE A 63 -11.70 2.10 -4.05
C PHE A 63 -10.18 2.06 -4.19
N PRO A 64 -9.66 1.64 -5.36
CA PRO A 64 -8.24 1.75 -5.65
C PRO A 64 -7.72 3.17 -5.43
N SER A 65 -6.55 3.25 -4.79
CA SER A 65 -5.89 4.53 -4.55
C SER A 65 -4.37 4.38 -4.54
N ALA A 66 -3.66 5.48 -4.78
CA ALA A 66 -2.22 5.50 -4.85
C ALA A 66 -1.67 6.76 -4.19
N LEU A 67 -0.56 6.61 -3.48
CA LEU A 67 0.28 7.68 -2.95
C LEU A 67 1.56 7.74 -3.76
N TYR A 68 1.85 8.88 -4.37
CA TYR A 68 3.11 9.14 -5.08
C TYR A 68 3.93 10.17 -4.32
N ILE A 69 5.21 9.89 -4.17
CA ILE A 69 6.16 10.80 -3.53
C ILE A 69 7.11 11.31 -4.61
N TYR A 70 7.13 12.62 -4.79
CA TYR A 70 8.02 13.31 -5.72
C TYR A 70 8.99 14.18 -4.94
N CYS A 71 10.28 14.07 -5.27
CA CYS A 71 11.31 14.94 -4.71
C CYS A 71 11.85 15.81 -5.84
N GLY A 72 11.46 17.09 -5.83
CA GLY A 72 11.82 18.05 -6.86
C GLY A 72 13.31 18.41 -6.86
N LYS A 73 13.68 19.22 -7.86
CA LYS A 73 14.96 19.94 -7.84
C LYS A 73 14.88 21.06 -6.81
N GLY A 74 15.99 21.37 -6.13
CA GLY A 74 16.00 22.37 -5.05
C GLY A 74 15.42 21.83 -3.74
N GLU A 75 14.68 22.67 -3.01
CA GLU A 75 14.13 22.39 -1.68
C GLU A 75 12.65 21.96 -1.67
N SER A 76 11.99 21.87 -2.83
CA SER A 76 10.59 21.45 -2.91
C SER A 76 10.41 19.93 -3.02
N GLY A 77 9.38 19.44 -2.34
CA GLY A 77 8.85 18.08 -2.44
C GLY A 77 7.34 18.12 -2.64
N ARG A 78 6.77 17.01 -3.09
CA ARG A 78 5.32 16.90 -3.26
C ARG A 78 4.87 15.47 -2.98
N LEU A 79 3.72 15.34 -2.34
CA LEU A 79 2.97 14.09 -2.27
C LEU A 79 1.69 14.25 -3.09
N GLN A 80 1.34 13.21 -3.85
CA GLN A 80 0.12 13.19 -4.66
C GLN A 80 -0.68 11.94 -4.31
N VAL A 81 -1.98 12.11 -4.13
CA VAL A 81 -2.93 11.02 -4.08
C VAL A 81 -3.66 10.94 -5.42
N LYS A 82 -3.78 9.74 -5.97
CA LYS A 82 -4.72 9.41 -7.05
C LYS A 82 -5.70 8.38 -6.51
N ARG A 83 -6.97 8.48 -6.86
CA ARG A 83 -8.02 7.57 -6.38
C ARG A 83 -9.17 7.44 -7.37
N CYS A 84 -9.89 6.33 -7.32
CA CYS A 84 -11.19 6.21 -7.94
C CYS A 84 -12.24 6.85 -7.01
N VAL A 85 -13.14 7.64 -7.60
CA VAL A 85 -14.33 8.18 -6.94
C VAL A 85 -15.55 7.96 -7.82
N VAL A 86 -16.74 7.90 -7.21
CA VAL A 86 -18.00 7.81 -7.95
C VAL A 86 -18.23 9.11 -8.71
N ASN A 87 -18.59 9.03 -9.98
CA ASN A 87 -19.06 10.19 -10.73
C ASN A 87 -20.51 10.49 -10.38
N GLU A 88 -20.73 11.43 -9.47
CA GLU A 88 -22.07 11.86 -9.03
C GLU A 88 -22.89 12.53 -10.15
N GLU A 89 -22.25 12.96 -11.24
CA GLU A 89 -22.90 13.58 -12.40
C GLU A 89 -23.34 12.55 -13.46
N ALA A 90 -23.04 11.26 -13.26
CA ALA A 90 -23.45 10.23 -14.21
C ALA A 90 -24.93 9.88 -14.02
N GLU A 91 -25.64 9.64 -15.13
CA GLU A 91 -27.07 9.27 -15.09
C GLU A 91 -27.30 8.01 -14.22
N GLU A 92 -28.47 7.91 -13.58
CA GLU A 92 -28.83 6.93 -12.53
C GLU A 92 -28.53 5.44 -12.84
N ASN A 93 -28.21 5.10 -14.10
CA ASN A 93 -27.90 3.74 -14.54
C ASN A 93 -26.43 3.49 -14.93
N GLU A 94 -25.55 4.49 -14.84
CA GLU A 94 -24.12 4.36 -15.14
C GLU A 94 -23.27 4.96 -14.02
N ALA A 95 -23.07 4.23 -12.92
CA ALA A 95 -22.05 4.61 -11.94
C ALA A 95 -20.64 4.51 -12.58
N MET A 96 -20.20 5.58 -13.26
CA MET A 96 -18.87 5.65 -13.83
C MET A 96 -17.88 6.05 -12.74
N LEU A 97 -16.84 5.24 -12.54
CA LEU A 97 -15.71 5.63 -11.70
C LEU A 97 -14.87 6.68 -12.45
N LYS A 98 -14.61 7.82 -11.81
CA LYS A 98 -13.65 8.82 -12.30
C LYS A 98 -12.37 8.78 -11.47
N LEU A 99 -11.24 9.05 -12.13
CA LEU A 99 -9.95 9.19 -11.48
C LEU A 99 -9.81 10.63 -10.98
N ASP A 100 -9.73 10.78 -9.66
CA ASP A 100 -9.44 12.03 -8.97
C ASP A 100 -7.96 12.07 -8.57
N SER A 101 -7.36 13.27 -8.57
CA SER A 101 -6.01 13.46 -8.10
C SER A 101 -5.85 14.76 -7.31
N ILE A 102 -5.25 14.63 -6.14
CA ILE A 102 -5.00 15.72 -5.20
C ILE A 102 -3.51 15.77 -4.91
N GLU A 103 -2.91 16.94 -5.07
CA GLU A 103 -1.50 17.19 -4.78
C GLU A 103 -1.36 18.06 -3.52
N LEU A 104 -0.38 17.73 -2.69
CA LEU A 104 0.06 18.53 -1.55
C LEU A 104 1.56 18.82 -1.72
N GLU A 105 1.87 20.11 -1.89
CA GLU A 105 3.24 20.60 -1.86
C GLU A 105 3.78 20.58 -0.42
N THR A 106 5.06 20.25 -0.27
CA THR A 106 5.74 20.22 1.03
C THR A 106 7.23 20.49 0.86
N ASP A 107 7.97 20.59 1.96
CA ASP A 107 9.42 20.66 1.90
C ASP A 107 10.01 19.31 1.45
N LYS A 108 11.14 19.38 0.76
CA LYS A 108 11.82 18.19 0.25
C LYS A 108 12.28 17.23 1.34
N ALA A 109 12.62 17.72 2.53
CA ALA A 109 13.08 16.86 3.61
C ALA A 109 11.93 15.96 4.09
N THR A 110 10.72 16.51 4.21
CA THR A 110 9.49 15.76 4.51
C THR A 110 9.24 14.71 3.44
N ALA A 111 9.23 15.07 2.15
CA ALA A 111 9.04 14.11 1.07
C ALA A 111 10.11 13.00 1.05
N LEU A 112 11.37 13.34 1.32
CA LEU A 112 12.47 12.37 1.40
C LEU A 112 12.30 11.39 2.55
N LYS A 113 11.79 11.80 3.71
CA LYS A 113 11.54 10.88 4.84
C LYS A 113 10.54 9.79 4.48
N PHE A 114 9.45 10.14 3.80
CA PHE A 114 8.48 9.14 3.31
C PHE A 114 9.08 8.27 2.20
N SER A 115 9.86 8.86 1.28
CA SER A 115 10.56 8.10 0.24
C SER A 115 11.52 7.08 0.88
N ASP A 116 12.31 7.48 1.86
CA ASP A 116 13.26 6.61 2.53
C ASP A 116 12.55 5.45 3.22
N LEU A 117 11.42 5.70 3.89
CA LEU A 117 10.62 4.65 4.51
C LEU A 117 10.24 3.55 3.51
N ILE A 118 9.66 3.94 2.37
CA ILE A 118 9.27 2.98 1.32
C ILE A 118 10.50 2.27 0.75
N GLU A 119 11.57 3.00 0.45
CA GLU A 119 12.79 2.42 -0.12
C GLU A 119 13.39 1.35 0.80
N HIS A 120 13.47 1.64 2.09
CA HIS A 120 14.03 0.74 3.09
C HIS A 120 13.13 -0.48 3.32
N ALA A 121 11.81 -0.29 3.38
CA ALA A 121 10.87 -1.40 3.46
C ALA A 121 11.01 -2.35 2.26
N VAL A 122 11.02 -1.82 1.03
CA VAL A 122 11.17 -2.62 -0.20
C VAL A 122 12.50 -3.37 -0.22
N LYS A 123 13.60 -2.76 0.23
CA LYS A 123 14.91 -3.43 0.31
C LYS A 123 14.97 -4.59 1.31
N THR A 124 14.06 -4.62 2.29
CA THR A 124 13.96 -5.71 3.28
C THR A 124 12.97 -6.80 2.90
N CYS A 125 12.42 -6.76 1.68
CA CYS A 125 11.50 -7.80 1.24
C CYS A 125 12.15 -9.19 1.28
N THR A 126 11.35 -10.20 1.62
CA THR A 126 11.78 -11.59 1.66
C THR A 126 10.70 -12.43 1.00
N PHE A 127 11.10 -13.39 0.17
CA PHE A 127 10.18 -14.43 -0.28
C PHE A 127 9.62 -15.15 0.95
N ASN A 128 8.30 -15.26 1.02
CA ASN A 128 7.59 -16.02 2.03
C ASN A 128 6.59 -16.93 1.28
N ASP A 129 6.17 -18.02 1.89
CA ASP A 129 5.09 -18.82 1.30
C ASP A 129 3.85 -17.94 1.19
N GLU A 130 3.19 -17.93 0.03
CA GLU A 130 1.98 -17.14 -0.21
C GLU A 130 0.96 -17.42 0.90
N ARG A 131 0.59 -16.41 1.67
CA ARG A 131 -0.44 -16.54 2.69
C ARG A 131 -1.62 -15.69 2.37
N LEU A 132 -2.79 -16.29 2.51
CA LEU A 132 -4.03 -15.60 2.25
C LEU A 132 -4.49 -14.82 3.49
N GLY A 133 -4.78 -13.53 3.34
CA GLY A 133 -5.38 -12.74 4.41
C GLY A 133 -6.78 -12.23 4.06
N PHE A 134 -7.54 -11.88 5.09
CA PHE A 134 -8.99 -11.66 4.95
C PHE A 134 -9.40 -10.20 4.72
N ASP A 135 -8.48 -9.24 4.82
CA ASP A 135 -8.84 -7.82 4.63
C ASP A 135 -9.03 -7.44 3.16
N GLY A 136 -8.73 -8.38 2.25
CA GLY A 136 -8.94 -8.22 0.82
C GLY A 136 -8.11 -7.11 0.19
N THR A 137 -7.09 -6.54 0.85
CA THR A 137 -6.36 -5.40 0.30
C THR A 137 -4.93 -5.76 -0.04
N THR A 138 -4.58 -5.60 -1.32
CA THR A 138 -3.21 -5.77 -1.81
C THR A 138 -2.53 -4.41 -1.90
N TYR A 139 -1.37 -4.30 -1.27
CA TYR A 139 -0.54 -3.10 -1.32
C TYR A 139 0.73 -3.35 -2.12
N PHE A 140 1.04 -2.43 -3.02
CA PHE A 140 2.29 -2.43 -3.77
C PHE A 140 3.14 -1.24 -3.36
N PHE A 141 4.44 -1.46 -3.15
CA PHE A 141 5.39 -0.45 -2.75
C PHE A 141 6.60 -0.44 -3.66
N GLY A 142 7.09 0.75 -3.99
CA GLY A 142 8.42 0.89 -4.58
C GLY A 142 8.50 1.95 -5.66
N ASN A 143 9.37 1.71 -6.64
CA ASN A 143 9.69 2.64 -7.72
C ASN A 143 9.72 1.92 -9.06
N SER A 144 10.11 2.62 -10.12
CA SER A 144 10.15 2.10 -11.49
C SER A 144 11.03 0.86 -11.74
N ILE A 145 11.83 0.44 -10.75
CA ILE A 145 12.79 -0.65 -10.87
C ILE A 145 12.43 -1.81 -9.96
N ARG A 146 12.00 -1.53 -8.72
CA ARG A 146 11.73 -2.55 -7.70
C ARG A 146 10.35 -2.32 -7.10
N VAL A 147 9.56 -3.38 -7.06
CA VAL A 147 8.25 -3.40 -6.43
C VAL A 147 8.20 -4.55 -5.44
N ALA A 148 7.65 -4.28 -4.27
CA ALA A 148 7.31 -5.27 -3.28
C ALA A 148 5.81 -5.23 -3.01
N THR A 149 5.24 -6.38 -2.67
CA THR A 149 3.82 -6.55 -2.40
C THR A 149 3.59 -7.04 -0.98
N ILE A 150 2.43 -6.71 -0.43
CA ILE A 150 1.87 -7.39 0.72
C ILE A 150 0.37 -7.48 0.56
N TRP A 151 -0.16 -8.65 0.85
CA TRP A 151 -1.59 -8.84 0.96
C TRP A 151 -1.97 -9.00 2.43
N SER A 152 -2.93 -8.19 2.88
CA SER A 152 -3.45 -8.26 4.25
C SER A 152 -2.36 -8.30 5.35
N PRO A 153 -1.72 -7.16 5.67
CA PRO A 153 -0.63 -7.11 6.63
C PRO A 153 -1.06 -7.59 8.03
N GLU A 154 -0.23 -8.43 8.66
CA GLU A 154 -0.47 -8.98 10.00
C GLU A 154 -0.58 -7.86 11.05
N SER A 155 -1.64 -7.91 11.86
CA SER A 155 -1.86 -6.95 12.95
C SER A 155 -0.67 -6.92 13.90
N GLY A 156 -0.17 -5.71 14.20
CA GLY A 156 1.01 -5.52 15.05
C GLY A 156 2.36 -5.71 14.34
N SER A 157 2.39 -6.14 13.08
CA SER A 157 3.62 -6.23 12.29
C SER A 157 4.14 -4.84 11.87
N ASN A 158 5.43 -4.77 11.53
CA ASN A 158 5.99 -3.55 10.95
C ASN A 158 5.39 -3.20 9.59
N CYS A 159 4.93 -4.20 8.83
CA CYS A 159 4.26 -3.98 7.56
C CYS A 159 2.84 -3.41 7.74
N LYS A 160 2.11 -3.80 8.80
CA LYS A 160 0.84 -3.14 9.15
C LYS A 160 1.05 -1.68 9.54
N ARG A 161 2.09 -1.41 10.34
CA ARG A 161 2.47 -0.03 10.67
C ARG A 161 2.86 0.79 9.44
N LEU A 162 3.52 0.15 8.46
CA LEU A 162 3.87 0.77 7.18
C LEU A 162 2.62 1.17 6.38
N THR A 163 1.65 0.25 6.22
CA THR A 163 0.40 0.59 5.52
C THR A 163 -0.37 1.68 6.26
N ASP A 164 -0.45 1.61 7.59
CA ASP A 164 -1.22 2.57 8.39
C ASP A 164 -0.63 3.98 8.32
N VAL A 165 0.69 4.13 8.39
CA VAL A 165 1.33 5.46 8.31
C VAL A 165 1.20 6.07 6.91
N LEU A 166 1.25 5.25 5.86
CA LEU A 166 1.10 5.71 4.48
C LEU A 166 -0.36 6.03 4.13
N GLU A 167 -1.33 5.27 4.65
CA GLU A 167 -2.75 5.60 4.52
C GLU A 167 -3.11 6.90 5.26
N LYS A 168 -2.56 7.11 6.47
CA LYS A 168 -2.67 8.41 7.16
C LYS A 168 -2.06 9.54 6.35
N ALA A 169 -0.92 9.31 5.70
CA ALA A 169 -0.32 10.30 4.79
C ALA A 169 -1.22 10.60 3.60
N MET A 170 -1.89 9.60 3.01
CA MET A 170 -2.89 9.81 1.97
C MET A 170 -4.06 10.67 2.47
N THR A 171 -4.52 10.44 3.70
CA THR A 171 -5.56 11.26 4.33
C THR A 171 -5.09 12.70 4.53
N ALA A 172 -3.87 12.92 5.03
CA ALA A 172 -3.30 14.26 5.16
C ALA A 172 -3.22 15.00 3.82
N VAL A 173 -2.81 14.31 2.74
CA VAL A 173 -2.81 14.88 1.37
C VAL A 173 -4.23 15.22 0.90
N LYS A 174 -5.19 14.32 1.13
CA LYS A 174 -6.61 14.56 0.79
C LYS A 174 -7.18 15.76 1.54
N ASN A 175 -6.79 15.94 2.80
CA ASN A 175 -7.18 17.07 3.64
C ASN A 175 -6.37 18.34 3.35
N GLN A 176 -5.39 18.27 2.44
CA GLN A 176 -4.43 19.35 2.17
C GLN A 176 -3.72 19.88 3.43
N SER A 177 -3.48 19.01 4.41
CA SER A 177 -2.90 19.38 5.70
C SER A 177 -1.44 18.97 5.79
N GLU A 178 -0.54 19.94 5.61
CA GLU A 178 0.90 19.72 5.81
C GLU A 178 1.22 19.44 7.30
N GLU A 179 0.45 19.99 8.22
CA GLU A 179 0.61 19.76 9.66
C GLU A 179 0.33 18.29 10.01
N GLU A 180 -0.77 17.71 9.51
CA GLU A 180 -1.08 16.28 9.67
C GLU A 180 0.03 15.42 9.06
N LEU A 181 0.55 15.81 7.89
CA LEU A 181 1.64 15.09 7.23
C LEU A 181 2.92 15.13 8.08
N LYS A 182 3.28 16.30 8.63
CA LYS A 182 4.47 16.48 9.47
C LYS A 182 4.34 15.78 10.82
N ALA A 183 3.13 15.68 11.37
CA ALA A 183 2.85 14.94 12.60
C ALA A 183 3.17 13.44 12.49
N LEU A 184 3.19 12.87 11.27
CA LEU A 184 3.56 11.47 11.03
C LEU A 184 5.08 11.22 11.04
N LEU A 185 5.91 12.27 10.90
CA LEU A 185 7.36 12.12 10.74
C LEU A 185 8.06 11.33 11.86
N PRO A 186 7.70 11.45 13.15
CA PRO A 186 8.29 10.63 14.19
C PRO A 186 8.05 9.12 13.97
N GLU A 187 6.85 8.73 13.53
CA GLU A 187 6.53 7.34 13.22
C GLU A 187 7.26 6.86 11.96
N VAL A 188 7.28 7.69 10.91
CA VAL A 188 8.02 7.43 9.65
C VAL A 188 9.50 7.18 9.93
N GLU A 189 10.16 8.04 10.72
CA GLU A 189 11.58 7.91 11.05
C GLU A 189 11.85 6.68 11.92
N SER A 190 10.99 6.43 12.91
CA SER A 190 11.08 5.25 13.78
C SER A 190 10.98 3.96 12.96
N LEU A 191 9.99 3.86 12.08
CA LEU A 191 9.77 2.68 11.24
C LEU A 191 10.88 2.53 10.19
N THR A 192 11.39 3.62 9.63
CA THR A 192 12.56 3.60 8.74
C THR A 192 13.78 2.99 9.43
N LYS A 193 14.04 3.36 10.69
CA LYS A 193 15.13 2.77 11.48
C LYS A 193 14.93 1.27 11.70
N VAL A 194 13.69 0.83 11.91
CA VAL A 194 13.37 -0.61 12.04
C VAL A 194 13.72 -1.36 10.77
N PHE A 195 13.25 -0.91 9.60
CA PHE A 195 13.57 -1.58 8.33
C PHE A 195 15.07 -1.58 8.04
N LYS A 196 15.79 -0.47 8.29
CA LYS A 196 17.26 -0.44 8.14
C LYS A 196 17.99 -1.52 8.96
N LYS A 197 17.47 -1.87 10.14
CA LYS A 197 18.05 -2.92 11.00
C LYS A 197 17.79 -4.34 10.51
N LEU A 198 16.83 -4.52 9.59
CA LEU A 198 16.48 -5.81 9.00
C LEU A 198 17.34 -6.14 7.77
N TYR A 199 18.27 -5.26 7.38
CA TYR A 199 19.20 -5.55 6.31
C TYR A 199 20.04 -6.80 6.64
N PRO A 200 20.24 -7.72 5.68
CA PRO A 200 21.16 -8.82 5.89
C PRO A 200 22.53 -8.24 6.26
N LYS A 201 23.15 -8.79 7.31
CA LYS A 201 24.55 -8.48 7.64
C LYS A 201 25.41 -9.10 6.56
N ASP A 202 26.31 -8.30 5.99
CA ASP A 202 27.33 -8.76 5.03
C ASP A 202 28.18 -9.92 5.59
#